data_AF-X1IKS3-F1
#
_entry.id   AF-X1IKS3-F1
#
_cell.length_a   1.000
_cell.length_b   1.000
_cell.length_c   1.000
_cell.angle_alpha   90.00
_cell.angle_beta   90.00
_cell.angle_gamma   90.00
#
_symmetry.space_group_name_H-M   'P 1'
#
loop_
_entity.id
_entity.type
_entity.pdbx_description
1 polymer ?
#
loop_
_entity_poly.entity_id
_entity_poly.type
_entity_poly.pdbx_seq_one_letter_code
_entity_poly.pdbx_strand_id
1 'polypeptide(L)'
;MLNKKKLDSEPIVEFSPGKDSYINARKKGATRWILAHLFHGSNKFFIIIIIFTIILSANLSSIIYIIIGETISALLSGLTALLGNYILILLTLGITGPILRILSRMLIEILAQRTERDARKEFFTNLLG
;
A
#
# COMPACT_ATOMS: atom_id res chain seq x y z
N MET A 1 -57.81 0.68 21.67
CA MET A 1 -56.58 1.42 21.31
C MET A 1 -55.59 0.44 20.69
N LEU A 2 -55.53 0.36 19.36
CA LEU A 2 -54.64 -0.56 18.64
C LEU A 2 -53.28 0.11 18.43
N ASN A 3 -52.25 -0.49 19.00
CA ASN A 3 -50.86 -0.07 18.93
C ASN A 3 -50.33 -0.25 17.49
N LYS A 4 -50.25 0.84 16.72
CA LYS A 4 -49.60 0.86 15.40
C LYS A 4 -48.09 0.71 15.62
N LYS A 5 -47.58 -0.53 15.55
CA LYS A 5 -46.16 -0.77 15.29
C LYS A 5 -45.82 -0.14 13.93
N LYS A 6 -45.07 0.97 13.93
CA LYS A 6 -44.40 1.50 12.74
C LYS A 6 -43.42 0.42 12.27
N LEU A 7 -43.71 -0.19 11.14
CA LEU A 7 -42.76 -1.00 10.37
C LEU A 7 -41.90 -0.03 9.56
N ASP A 8 -40.83 0.49 10.16
CA ASP A 8 -39.79 1.29 9.47
C ASP A 8 -38.82 0.36 8.70
N SER A 9 -39.33 -0.63 7.97
CA SER A 9 -38.52 -1.35 7.00
C SER A 9 -38.76 -0.69 5.64
N GLU A 10 -37.86 0.20 5.23
CA GLU A 10 -37.82 0.70 3.87
C GLU A 10 -37.92 -0.49 2.89
N PRO A 11 -38.73 -0.38 1.84
CA PRO A 11 -38.88 -1.46 0.88
C PRO A 11 -37.50 -1.78 0.30
N ILE A 12 -37.08 -3.05 0.40
CA ILE A 12 -35.87 -3.54 -0.26
C ILE A 12 -36.17 -3.55 -1.76
N VAL A 13 -35.93 -2.43 -2.41
CA VAL A 13 -36.01 -2.31 -3.87
C VAL A 13 -34.76 -3.00 -4.43
N GLU A 14 -34.91 -3.93 -5.37
CA GLU A 14 -33.77 -4.59 -6.05
C GLU A 14 -32.78 -3.58 -6.65
N PHE A 15 -33.25 -2.37 -6.96
CA PHE A 15 -32.48 -1.24 -7.48
C PHE A 15 -32.52 -0.03 -6.55
N SER A 16 -32.40 -0.23 -5.24
CA SER A 16 -32.13 0.90 -4.34
C SER A 16 -30.64 1.26 -4.40
N PRO A 17 -30.27 2.55 -4.55
CA PRO A 17 -28.89 2.97 -4.45
C PRO A 17 -28.36 2.56 -3.07
N GLY A 18 -27.41 1.62 -3.05
CA GLY A 18 -26.79 1.15 -1.82
C GLY A 18 -26.23 2.33 -1.03
N LYS A 19 -26.40 2.31 0.29
CA LYS A 19 -25.97 3.41 1.18
C LYS A 19 -24.49 3.73 0.99
N ASP A 20 -24.20 4.91 0.45
CA ASP A 20 -22.84 5.39 0.28
C ASP A 20 -22.21 5.71 1.65
N SER A 21 -21.18 4.95 2.01
CA SER A 21 -20.49 5.08 3.30
C SER A 21 -19.56 6.29 3.37
N TYR A 22 -19.28 6.96 2.24
CA TYR A 22 -18.27 8.04 2.13
C TYR A 22 -18.84 9.43 1.89
N ILE A 23 -20.18 9.62 1.91
CA ILE A 23 -20.85 10.92 1.75
C ILE A 23 -20.22 12.01 2.65
N ASN A 24 -19.93 11.66 3.91
CA ASN A 24 -19.33 12.57 4.89
C ASN A 24 -17.88 12.94 4.58
N ALA A 25 -17.12 12.03 3.95
CA ALA A 25 -15.75 12.30 3.53
C ALA A 25 -15.72 13.15 2.26
N ARG A 26 -16.64 12.92 1.31
CA ARG A 26 -16.77 13.69 0.08
C ARG A 26 -17.10 15.17 0.34
N LYS A 27 -18.02 15.44 1.26
CA LYS A 27 -18.40 16.81 1.67
C LYS A 27 -17.24 17.61 2.30
N LYS A 28 -16.22 16.92 2.82
CA LYS A 28 -15.05 17.55 3.48
C LYS A 28 -13.89 17.84 2.53
N GLY A 29 -14.00 17.45 1.25
CA GLY A 29 -13.01 17.73 0.21
C GLY A 29 -12.29 16.49 -0.31
N ALA A 30 -11.68 16.62 -1.50
CA ALA A 30 -11.08 15.52 -2.25
C ALA A 30 -9.97 14.79 -1.47
N THR A 31 -9.13 15.51 -0.74
CA THR A 31 -8.04 14.91 0.04
C THR A 31 -8.56 14.03 1.18
N ARG A 32 -9.60 14.48 1.90
CA ARG A 32 -10.25 13.70 2.98
C ARG A 32 -10.92 12.44 2.42
N TRP A 33 -11.49 12.54 1.21
CA TRP A 33 -12.09 11.41 0.51
C TRP A 33 -11.06 10.36 0.08
N ILE A 34 -9.90 10.78 -0.47
CA ILE A 34 -8.79 9.88 -0.83
C ILE A 34 -8.27 9.16 0.42
N LEU A 35 -8.02 9.91 1.50
CA LEU A 35 -7.54 9.33 2.76
C LEU A 35 -8.56 8.35 3.34
N ALA A 36 -9.85 8.65 3.28
CA ALA A 36 -10.89 7.74 3.77
C ALA A 36 -10.86 6.39 3.02
N HIS A 37 -10.66 6.40 1.70
CA HIS A 37 -10.57 5.20 0.88
C HIS A 37 -9.27 4.41 1.10
N LEU A 38 -8.14 5.11 1.15
CA LEU A 38 -6.83 4.51 1.41
C LEU A 38 -6.78 3.83 2.78
N PHE A 39 -7.36 4.46 3.80
CA PHE A 39 -7.43 3.90 5.14
C PHE A 39 -8.70 3.07 5.39
N HIS A 40 -9.45 2.66 4.37
CA HIS A 40 -10.63 1.83 4.58
C HIS A 40 -10.28 0.35 4.73
N GLY A 41 -10.85 -0.30 5.76
CA GLY A 41 -10.77 -1.76 5.96
C GLY A 41 -9.34 -2.31 5.93
N SER A 42 -9.12 -3.33 5.08
CA SER A 42 -7.82 -4.02 4.94
C SER A 42 -6.73 -3.17 4.29
N ASN A 43 -7.06 -2.05 3.64
CA ASN A 43 -6.11 -1.25 2.86
C ASN A 43 -5.02 -0.61 3.75
N LYS A 44 -5.32 -0.39 5.03
CA LYS A 44 -4.35 0.08 6.03
C LYS A 44 -3.11 -0.82 6.13
N PHE A 45 -3.30 -2.13 6.08
CA PHE A 45 -2.20 -3.09 6.15
C PHE A 45 -1.31 -3.02 4.91
N PHE A 46 -1.90 -2.86 3.72
CA PHE A 46 -1.15 -2.65 2.48
C PHE A 46 -0.26 -1.41 2.57
N ILE A 47 -0.80 -0.29 3.05
CA ILE A 47 -0.05 0.96 3.21
C ILE A 47 1.13 0.78 4.17
N ILE A 48 0.92 0.13 5.32
CA ILE A 48 1.99 -0.13 6.29
C ILE A 48 3.09 -0.98 5.66
N ILE A 49 2.73 -2.06 4.97
CA ILE A 49 3.70 -2.95 4.30
C ILE A 49 4.46 -2.20 3.20
N ILE A 50 3.77 -1.39 2.39
CA ILE A 50 4.39 -0.57 1.34
C ILE A 50 5.43 0.38 1.94
N ILE A 51 5.04 1.16 2.96
CA ILE A 51 5.94 2.11 3.62
C ILE A 51 7.15 1.38 4.21
N PHE A 52 6.91 0.30 4.93
CA PHE A 52 7.97 -0.51 5.52
C PHE A 52 8.94 -1.04 4.46
N THR A 53 8.41 -1.58 3.35
CA THR A 53 9.22 -2.15 2.26
C THR A 53 10.05 -1.07 1.56
N ILE A 54 9.50 0.14 1.38
CA ILE A 54 10.21 1.28 0.78
C ILE A 54 11.37 1.72 1.69
N ILE A 55 11.10 1.91 2.98
CA ILE A 55 12.13 2.30 3.96
C ILE A 55 13.23 1.22 4.02
N LEU A 56 12.85 -0.05 4.08
CA LEU A 56 13.78 -1.16 4.11
C LEU A 56 14.64 -1.19 2.84
N SER A 57 14.04 -1.09 1.65
CA SER A 57 14.76 -1.06 0.36
C SER A 57 15.74 0.12 0.27
N ALA A 58 15.36 1.29 0.79
CA ALA A 58 16.22 2.47 0.83
C ALA A 58 17.44 2.24 1.74
N ASN A 59 17.23 1.69 2.95
CA ASN A 59 18.32 1.38 3.88
C ASN A 59 19.28 0.32 3.33
N LEU A 60 18.75 -0.75 2.70
CA LEU A 60 19.58 -1.76 2.04
C LEU A 60 20.45 -1.12 0.95
N SER A 61 19.89 -0.20 0.17
CA SER A 61 20.63 0.51 -0.88
C SER A 61 21.77 1.36 -0.30
N SER A 62 21.56 2.00 0.85
CA SER A 62 22.60 2.76 1.56
C SER A 62 23.71 1.86 2.10
N ILE A 63 23.37 0.70 2.67
CA ILE A 63 24.33 -0.26 3.24
C ILE A 63 25.27 -0.81 2.16
N ILE A 64 24.79 -1.02 0.92
CA ILE A 64 25.62 -1.48 -0.20
C ILE A 64 26.85 -0.58 -0.38
N TYR A 65 26.71 0.74 -0.29
CA TYR A 65 27.83 1.66 -0.45
C TYR A 65 28.88 1.52 0.66
N ILE A 66 28.46 1.26 1.90
CA ILE A 66 29.36 1.01 3.02
C ILE A 66 30.18 -0.24 2.75
N ILE A 67 29.51 -1.33 2.35
CA ILE A 67 30.16 -2.62 2.09
C ILE A 67 31.10 -2.54 0.89
N ILE A 68 30.75 -1.77 -0.15
CA ILE A 68 31.68 -1.50 -1.27
C ILE A 68 32.96 -0.82 -0.76
N GLY A 69 32.84 0.18 0.12
CA GLY A 69 33.99 0.85 0.72
C GLY A 69 34.88 -0.09 1.54
N GLU A 70 34.28 -0.96 2.34
CA GLU A 70 35.00 -2.00 3.10
C GLU A 70 35.68 -3.00 2.16
N THR A 71 35.00 -3.40 1.08
CA THR A 71 35.54 -4.35 0.09
C THR A 71 36.77 -3.77 -0.59
N ILE A 72 36.75 -2.49 -0.98
CA ILE A 72 37.89 -1.78 -1.56
C ILE A 72 39.04 -1.71 -0.55
N SER A 73 38.73 -1.40 0.71
CA SER A 73 39.74 -1.32 1.79
C SER A 73 40.41 -2.67 2.05
N ALA A 74 39.64 -3.76 2.06
CA ALA A 74 40.14 -5.13 2.21
C ALA A 74 41.02 -5.55 1.01
N LEU A 75 40.63 -5.15 -0.20
CA LEU A 75 41.41 -5.39 -1.42
C LEU A 75 42.78 -4.69 -1.37
N LEU A 76 42.81 -3.41 -0.98
CA LEU A 76 44.05 -2.64 -0.83
C LEU A 76 44.96 -3.19 0.28
N SER A 77 44.36 -3.77 1.33
CA SER A 77 45.08 -4.38 2.45
C SER A 77 45.59 -5.80 2.15
N GLY A 78 45.33 -6.34 0.96
CA GLY A 78 45.76 -7.69 0.56
C GLY A 78 45.01 -8.83 1.27
N LEU A 79 43.86 -8.56 1.88
CA LEU A 79 43.04 -9.55 2.62
C LEU A 79 42.14 -10.34 1.66
N THR A 80 42.75 -11.16 0.80
CA THR A 80 42.06 -11.93 -0.26
C THR A 80 41.04 -12.94 0.27
N ALA A 81 41.24 -13.47 1.49
CA ALA A 81 40.32 -14.43 2.10
C ALA A 81 38.93 -13.83 2.42
N LEU A 82 38.83 -12.52 2.67
CA LEU A 82 37.56 -11.85 3.01
C LEU A 82 36.75 -11.42 1.79
N LEU A 83 37.40 -11.28 0.62
CA LEU A 83 36.77 -10.81 -0.62
C LEU A 83 35.62 -11.71 -1.08
N GLY A 84 35.76 -13.03 -0.93
CA GLY A 84 34.69 -13.97 -1.29
C GLY A 84 33.40 -13.72 -0.50
N ASN A 85 33.53 -13.42 0.81
CA ASN A 85 32.37 -13.11 1.65
C ASN A 85 31.72 -11.79 1.25
N TYR A 86 32.51 -10.75 0.99
CA TYR A 86 32.00 -9.46 0.54
C TYR A 86 31.23 -9.55 -0.79
N ILE A 87 31.73 -10.34 -1.75
CA ILE A 87 31.04 -10.59 -3.03
C ILE A 87 29.68 -11.25 -2.80
N LEU A 88 29.61 -12.29 -1.95
CA LEU A 88 28.35 -12.97 -1.64
C LEU A 88 27.33 -12.04 -0.94
N ILE A 89 27.81 -11.20 -0.02
CA ILE A 89 26.97 -10.22 0.67
C ILE A 89 26.45 -9.18 -0.33
N LEU A 90 27.33 -8.61 -1.17
CA LEU A 90 26.94 -7.64 -2.19
C LEU A 90 25.96 -8.21 -3.21
N LEU A 91 26.16 -9.47 -3.64
CA LEU A 91 25.25 -10.16 -4.54
C LEU A 91 23.87 -10.35 -3.89
N THR A 92 23.84 -10.79 -2.63
CA THR A 92 22.59 -10.99 -1.89
C THR A 92 21.83 -9.69 -1.69
N LEU A 93 22.52 -8.62 -1.27
CA LEU A 93 21.92 -7.29 -1.10
C LEU A 93 21.49 -6.67 -2.43
N GLY A 94 22.31 -6.84 -3.47
CA GLY A 94 22.06 -6.36 -4.83
C GLY A 94 20.83 -6.98 -5.48
N ILE A 95 20.46 -8.21 -5.08
CA ILE A 95 19.23 -8.88 -5.51
C ILE A 95 18.04 -8.50 -4.60
N THR A 96 18.25 -8.49 -3.29
CA THR A 96 17.18 -8.25 -2.30
C THR A 96 16.56 -6.85 -2.44
N GLY A 97 17.37 -5.82 -2.63
CA GLY A 97 16.90 -4.45 -2.78
C GLY A 97 15.89 -4.26 -3.94
N PRO A 98 16.24 -4.66 -5.18
CA PRO A 98 15.33 -4.66 -6.32
C PRO A 98 14.07 -5.51 -6.12
N ILE A 99 14.17 -6.70 -5.51
CA ILE A 99 13.00 -7.54 -5.23
C ILE A 99 12.01 -6.82 -4.33
N LEU A 100 12.47 -6.25 -3.21
CA LEU A 100 11.62 -5.45 -2.33
C LEU A 100 10.98 -4.26 -3.07
N ARG A 101 11.73 -3.63 -3.98
CA ARG A 101 11.20 -2.54 -4.79
C ARG A 101 10.08 -3.01 -5.71
N ILE A 102 10.24 -4.13 -6.42
CA ILE A 102 9.20 -4.71 -7.26
C ILE A 102 7.95 -5.03 -6.44
N LEU A 103 8.12 -5.70 -5.29
CA LEU A 103 7.01 -6.02 -4.38
C LEU A 103 6.26 -4.76 -3.94
N SER A 104 6.97 -3.70 -3.55
CA SER A 104 6.34 -2.44 -3.16
C SER A 104 5.52 -1.81 -4.29
N ARG A 105 6.02 -1.86 -5.54
CA ARG A 105 5.32 -1.34 -6.72
C ARG A 105 4.06 -2.15 -7.04
N MET A 106 4.14 -3.48 -6.94
CA MET A 106 2.97 -4.34 -7.12
C MET A 106 1.89 -4.08 -6.06
N LEU A 107 2.27 -3.90 -4.80
CA LEU A 107 1.31 -3.59 -3.73
C LEU A 107 0.63 -2.23 -3.91
N ILE A 108 1.38 -1.22 -4.40
CA ILE A 108 0.81 0.08 -4.76
C ILE A 108 -0.22 -0.06 -5.88
N GLU A 109 0.08 -0.85 -6.91
CA GLU A 109 -0.84 -1.09 -8.03
C GLU A 109 -2.13 -1.78 -7.56
N ILE A 110 -2.02 -2.80 -6.70
CA ILE A 110 -3.19 -3.47 -6.11
C ILE A 110 -4.04 -2.49 -5.31
N LEU A 111 -3.40 -1.60 -4.53
CA LEU A 111 -4.10 -0.58 -3.76
C LEU A 111 -4.80 0.44 -4.66
N ALA A 112 -4.17 0.83 -5.77
CA ALA A 112 -4.74 1.73 -6.77
C ALA A 112 -5.99 1.11 -7.41
N GLN A 113 -5.90 -0.14 -7.89
CA GLN A 113 -7.02 -0.85 -8.50
C GLN A 113 -8.20 -1.05 -7.54
N ARG A 114 -7.93 -1.33 -6.25
CA ARG A 114 -8.97 -1.40 -5.21
C ARG A 114 -9.68 -0.07 -5.04
N THR A 115 -8.90 1.01 -4.94
CA THR A 115 -9.42 2.37 -4.80
C THR A 115 -10.24 2.78 -6.01
N GLU A 116 -9.78 2.45 -7.23
CA GLU A 116 -10.51 2.72 -8.47
C GLU A 116 -11.85 1.98 -8.50
N ARG A 117 -11.88 0.70 -8.12
CA ARG A 117 -13.10 -0.09 -8.08
C ARG A 117 -14.12 0.50 -7.10
N ASP A 118 -13.66 0.95 -5.93
CA ASP A 118 -14.54 1.53 -4.91
C ASP A 118 -15.07 2.90 -5.36
N ALA A 119 -14.20 3.75 -5.94
CA ALA A 119 -14.57 5.04 -6.52
C ALA A 119 -15.58 4.90 -7.66
N ARG A 120 -15.42 3.87 -8.51
CA ARG A 120 -16.33 3.59 -9.62
C ARG A 120 -17.72 3.18 -9.13
N LYS A 121 -17.79 2.34 -8.10
CA LYS A 121 -19.06 1.97 -7.47
C LYS A 121 -19.76 3.19 -6.89
N GLU A 122 -19.02 4.02 -6.16
CA GLU A 122 -19.52 5.27 -5.58
C GLU A 122 -20.06 6.21 -6.67
N PHE A 123 -19.33 6.37 -7.78
CA PHE A 123 -19.77 7.18 -8.92
C PHE A 123 -21.09 6.67 -9.52
N PHE A 124 -21.22 5.35 -9.75
CA PHE A 124 -22.46 4.77 -10.28
C PHE A 124 -23.63 4.91 -9.32
N THR A 125 -23.42 4.73 -8.01
CA THR A 125 -24.48 4.94 -7.03
C THR A 125 -24.98 6.39 -7.05
N ASN A 126 -24.08 7.38 -7.14
CA ASN A 126 -24.48 8.79 -7.23
C ASN A 126 -25.25 9.15 -8.52
N LEU A 127 -24.95 8.47 -9.63
CA LEU A 127 -25.68 8.69 -10.89
C LEU A 127 -27.12 8.13 -10.83
N LEU A 128 -27.34 7.09 -10.03
CA LEU A 128 -28.64 6.44 -9.88
C LEU A 128 -29.54 7.10 -8.82
N GLY A 129 -28.96 7.96 -7.96
CA GLY A 129 -29.69 8.83 -7.04
C GLY A 129 -29.76 8.29 -5.62
#